data_AF-X0YFR6-F1
#
_entry.id   AF-X0YFR6-F1
#
_cell.length_a   1.000
_cell.length_b   1.000
_cell.length_c   1.000
_cell.angle_alpha   90.00
_cell.angle_beta   90.00
_cell.angle_gamma   90.00
#
_symmetry.space_group_name_H-M   'P 1'
#
loop_
_entity.id
_entity.type
_entity.pdbx_description
1 polymer ?
#
loop_
_entity_poly.entity_id
_entity_poly.type
_entity_poly.pdbx_seq_one_letter_code
_entity_poly.pdbx_strand_id
1 'polypeptide(L)'
;STLKMVPNRLQLGEDATHHNVFLLDPQYLRMAKLHGYRTEPLAKQGLADTRQIAVDWTLCVMNEKAQGMIEGIDPALDVTA
;
A
#
# COMPACT_ATOMS: atom_id res chain seq x y z
N SER A 1 -5.32 -9.05 -21.90
CA SER A 1 -5.43 -8.38 -20.61
C SER A 1 -5.82 -6.94 -20.88
N THR A 2 -6.91 -6.46 -20.27
CA THR A 2 -7.36 -5.07 -20.43
C THR A 2 -6.92 -4.30 -19.18
N LEU A 3 -6.30 -3.14 -19.36
CA LEU A 3 -5.87 -2.31 -18.24
C LEU A 3 -7.11 -1.80 -17.50
N LYS A 4 -7.20 -2.10 -16.20
CA LYS A 4 -8.31 -1.66 -15.35
C LYS A 4 -7.84 -0.50 -14.48
N MET A 5 -8.43 0.67 -14.69
CA MET A 5 -8.25 1.81 -13.80
C MET A 5 -9.05 1.58 -12.52
N VAL A 6 -8.38 1.58 -11.38
CA VAL A 6 -8.99 1.45 -10.05
C VAL A 6 -8.64 2.70 -9.25
N PRO A 7 -9.62 3.53 -8.85
CA PRO A 7 -9.34 4.73 -8.08
C PRO A 7 -8.82 4.36 -6.68
N ASN A 8 -7.63 4.85 -6.33
CA ASN A 8 -7.04 4.65 -5.01
C ASN A 8 -7.21 5.91 -4.14
N ARG A 9 -8.36 6.00 -3.46
CA ARG A 9 -8.71 7.13 -2.58
C ARG A 9 -7.81 7.31 -1.35
N LEU A 10 -6.96 6.32 -1.04
CA LEU A 10 -6.07 6.35 0.12
C LEU A 10 -4.63 6.69 -0.26
N GLN A 11 -4.34 6.83 -1.55
CA GLN A 11 -3.02 7.22 -1.97
C GLN A 11 -2.77 8.69 -1.61
N LEU A 12 -1.71 8.92 -0.85
CA LEU A 12 -1.23 10.27 -0.59
C LEU A 12 -0.46 10.78 -1.81
N GLY A 13 -0.53 12.09 -2.05
CA GLY A 13 0.43 12.76 -2.93
C GLY A 13 1.83 12.68 -2.31
N GLU A 14 2.84 12.78 -3.15
CA GLU A 14 4.23 12.93 -2.69
C GLU A 14 4.40 14.29 -2.01
N ASP A 15 3.76 15.32 -2.57
CA ASP A 15 3.54 16.61 -1.93
C ASP A 15 2.18 17.22 -2.38
N ALA A 16 2.01 18.54 -2.23
CA ALA A 16 0.77 19.23 -2.58
C ALA A 16 0.50 19.31 -4.09
N THR A 17 1.51 19.14 -4.94
CA THR A 17 1.47 19.34 -6.39
C THR A 17 1.98 18.13 -7.18
N HIS A 18 2.53 17.11 -6.53
CA HIS A 18 3.06 15.91 -7.18
C HIS A 18 2.31 14.67 -6.69
N HIS A 19 1.60 14.05 -7.62
CA HIS A 19 0.91 12.78 -7.43
C HIS A 19 1.49 11.70 -8.35
N ASN A 20 1.38 10.46 -7.91
CA ASN A 20 1.92 9.32 -8.64
C ASN A 20 0.77 8.36 -9.03
N VAL A 21 0.91 7.64 -10.14
CA VAL A 21 -0.02 6.57 -10.53
C VAL A 21 0.76 5.27 -10.65
N PHE A 22 0.31 4.25 -9.93
CA PHE A 22 0.93 2.93 -9.94
C PHE A 22 0.27 2.02 -10.98
N LEU A 23 1.11 1.42 -11.83
CA LEU A 23 0.72 0.32 -12.71
C LEU A 23 1.14 -0.97 -12.01
N LEU A 24 0.15 -1.65 -11.43
CA LEU A 24 0.38 -2.86 -10.66
C LEU A 24 -0.16 -4.09 -11.40
N ASP A 25 0.66 -5.12 -11.51
CA ASP A 25 0.23 -6.46 -11.92
C ASP A 25 0.19 -7.40 -10.69
N PRO A 26 -1.00 -7.68 -10.13
CA PRO A 26 -1.17 -8.56 -8.99
C PRO A 26 -0.70 -10.00 -9.22
N GLN A 27 -0.52 -10.45 -10.47
CA GLN A 27 0.01 -11.79 -10.75
C GLN A 27 1.48 -11.94 -10.30
N TYR A 28 2.23 -10.82 -10.27
CA TYR A 28 3.65 -10.78 -9.90
C TYR A 28 3.92 -10.12 -8.55
N LEU A 29 2.88 -9.71 -7.83
CA LEU A 29 2.98 -9.15 -6.47
C LEU A 29 2.36 -10.12 -5.46
N ARG A 30 3.09 -10.40 -4.38
CA ARG A 30 2.58 -11.19 -3.26
C ARG A 30 2.96 -10.56 -1.93
N MET A 31 2.06 -10.65 -0.96
CA MET A 31 2.37 -10.35 0.43
C MET A 31 2.82 -11.65 1.12
N ALA A 32 4.06 -11.69 1.58
CA ALA A 32 4.55 -12.78 2.41
C ALA A 32 4.45 -12.37 3.87
N LYS A 33 3.96 -13.28 4.72
CA LYS A 33 3.90 -13.07 6.17
C LYS A 33 4.94 -13.98 6.81
N LEU A 34 5.89 -13.40 7.53
CA LEU A 34 6.86 -14.17 8.30
C LEU A 34 6.18 -14.77 9.53
N HIS A 35 5.30 -13.98 10.15
CA HIS A 35 4.43 -14.43 11.22
C HIS A 35 3.01 -13.94 10.98
N GLY A 36 2.05 -14.80 11.27
CA GLY A 36 0.63 -14.45 11.24
C GLY A 36 0.27 -13.41 12.31
N TYR A 37 -1.02 -13.09 12.40
CA TYR A 37 -1.53 -12.23 13.45
C TYR A 37 -1.32 -12.89 14.82
N ARG A 38 -0.53 -12.24 15.68
CA ARG A 38 -0.32 -12.66 17.07
C ARG A 38 -0.95 -11.63 17.98
N THR A 39 -1.76 -12.10 18.92
CA THR A 39 -2.34 -11.25 19.96
C THR A 39 -1.63 -11.57 21.27
N GLU A 40 -0.85 -10.61 21.77
CA GLU A 40 -0.10 -10.74 23.01
C GLU A 40 -0.75 -9.87 24.09
N PRO A 41 -1.04 -10.41 25.28
CA PRO A 41 -1.55 -9.61 26.38
C PRO A 41 -0.45 -8.65 26.85
N LEU A 42 -0.77 -7.36 26.91
CA LEU A 42 0.05 -6.40 27.64
C LEU A 42 -0.43 -6.35 29.09
N ALA A 43 0.47 -5.93 29.98
CA ALA A 43 0.18 -5.83 31.39
C ALA A 43 -1.10 -5.00 31.66
N LYS A 44 -1.80 -5.35 32.72
CA LYS A 44 -3.02 -4.64 33.15
C LYS A 44 -2.69 -3.19 33.50
N GLN A 45 -3.35 -2.24 32.84
CA GLN A 45 -3.15 -0.81 33.08
C GLN A 45 -4.38 -0.27 33.84
N GLY A 46 -4.33 -0.39 35.17
CA GLY A 46 -5.45 -0.04 36.04
C GLY A 46 -6.64 -1.01 35.88
N LEU A 47 -7.77 -0.51 35.35
CA LEU A 47 -8.96 -1.31 35.04
C LEU A 47 -9.03 -1.75 33.56
N ALA A 48 -8.08 -1.31 32.73
CA ALA A 48 -8.04 -1.64 31.32
C ALA A 48 -7.14 -2.85 31.04
N ASP A 49 -7.64 -3.76 30.21
CA ASP A 49 -6.85 -4.84 29.60
C ASP A 49 -6.35 -4.38 28.23
N THR A 50 -5.04 -4.22 28.12
CA THR A 50 -4.38 -3.85 26.86
C THR A 50 -3.88 -5.11 26.17
N ARG A 51 -4.08 -5.20 24.85
CA ARG A 51 -3.54 -6.30 24.02
C ARG A 51 -2.85 -5.71 22.80
N GLN A 52 -1.71 -6.27 22.43
CA GLN A 52 -1.01 -5.93 21.19
C GLN A 52 -1.36 -6.94 20.12
N ILE A 53 -1.66 -6.44 18.92
CA ILE A 53 -1.78 -7.24 17.72
C ILE A 53 -0.55 -6.94 16.88
N ALA A 54 0.33 -7.93 16.74
CA ALA A 54 1.54 -7.83 15.93
C ALA A 54 1.43 -8.71 14.68
N VAL A 55 1.97 -8.23 13.56
CA VAL A 55 2.07 -8.99 12.31
C VAL A 55 3.35 -8.60 11.58
N ASP A 56 4.11 -9.60 11.17
CA ASP A 56 5.34 -9.42 10.41
C ASP A 56 5.09 -9.81 8.96
N TRP A 57 5.15 -8.84 8.06
CA TRP A 57 4.86 -9.04 6.64
C TRP A 57 5.84 -8.26 5.75
N THR A 58 5.97 -8.71 4.51
CA THR A 58 6.78 -8.08 3.47
C THR A 58 6.10 -8.19 2.11
N LEU A 59 6.45 -7.27 1.20
CA LEU A 59 6.04 -7.30 -0.19
C LEU A 59 7.09 -8.07 -1.01
N CYS A 60 6.66 -9.09 -1.72
CA CYS A 60 7.47 -9.84 -2.67
C CYS A 60 7.12 -9.42 -4.10
N VAL A 61 8.10 -8.85 -4.79
CA VAL A 61 8.00 -8.49 -6.21
C VAL A 61 8.70 -9.57 -7.03
N MET A 62 7.92 -10.40 -7.73
CA MET A 62 8.46 -11.54 -8.49
C MET A 62 8.99 -11.13 -9.87
N ASN A 63 8.52 -10.01 -10.41
CA ASN A 63 9.00 -9.41 -11.64
C ASN A 63 8.80 -7.89 -11.57
N GLU A 64 9.90 -7.16 -11.42
CA GLU A 64 9.89 -5.70 -11.34
C GLU A 64 9.42 -5.05 -12.64
N LYS A 65 9.81 -5.61 -13.80
CA LYS A 65 9.46 -5.06 -15.12
C LYS A 65 7.97 -5.17 -15.46
N ALA A 66 7.21 -5.94 -14.69
CA ALA A 66 5.75 -6.01 -14.82
C ALA A 66 5.04 -4.86 -14.10
N GLN A 67 5.75 -4.13 -13.25
CA GLN A 67 5.23 -2.99 -12.49
C GLN A 67 5.76 -1.69 -13.09
N GLY A 68 5.05 -0.59 -12.86
CA GLY A 68 5.50 0.74 -13.27
C GLY A 68 4.87 1.83 -12.44
N MET A 69 5.40 3.03 -12.59
CA MET A 69 4.85 4.24 -11.96
C MET A 69 4.95 5.39 -12.95
N ILE A 70 3.91 6.22 -12.98
CA ILE A 70 3.92 7.52 -13.61
C ILE A 70 4.04 8.54 -12.48
N GLU A 71 5.10 9.33 -12.51
CA GLU A 71 5.45 10.30 -11.46
C GLU A 71 5.10 11.73 -11.89
N GLY A 72 4.98 12.63 -10.90
CA GLY A 72 4.93 14.07 -11.15
C GLY A 72 3.63 14.59 -11.77
N ILE A 73 2.51 13.93 -11.47
CA ILE A 73 1.19 14.37 -11.94
C ILE A 73 0.73 15.54 -11.07
N ASP A 74 0.55 16.72 -11.67
CA ASP A 74 -0.06 17.87 -11.02
C ASP A 74 -1.59 17.80 -11.10
N PRO A 75 -2.32 17.64 -9.98
CA PRO A 75 -3.77 17.54 -9.97
C PRO A 75 -4.46 18.89 -10.24
N ALA A 76 -3.74 20.01 -10.17
CA ALA A 76 -4.29 21.34 -10.43
C ALA A 76 -4.27 21.69 -11.93
N LEU A 77 -3.53 20.96 -12.74
CA LEU A 77 -3.49 21.14 -14.19
C LEU A 77 -4.60 20.33 -14.86
N ASP A 78 -5.30 20.97 -15.79
CA ASP A 78 -6.28 20.29 -16.63
C ASP A 78 -5.60 19.24 -17.51
N VAL A 79 -6.22 18.06 -17.61
CA VAL A 79 -5.76 17.00 -18.52
C VAL A 79 -6.03 17.47 -19.96
N THR A 80 -4.97 17.93 -20.64
CA THR A 80 -5.01 18.23 -22.07
C THR A 80 -4.52 17.03 -22.87
N ALA A 81 -5.27 16.68 -23.91
CA ALA A 81 -5.03 15.52 -24.78
C ALA A 81 -4.19 15.89 -26.02
#